data_AF-A0A951F775-F1
#
_entry.id   AF-A0A951F775-F1
#
_cell.length_a   1.000
_cell.length_b   1.000
_cell.length_c   1.000
_cell.angle_alpha   90.00
_cell.angle_beta   90.00
_cell.angle_gamma   90.00
#
_symmetry.space_group_name_H-M   'P 1'
#
loop_
_entity.id
_entity.type
_entity.pdbx_description
1 polymer ?
#
loop_
_entity_poly.entity_id
_entity_poly.type
_entity_poly.pdbx_seq_one_letter_code
_entity_poly.pdbx_strand_id
1 'polypeptide(L)'
;MDLDVFVHLLFRFLHVASVILLIGGVFYARQVLVPTLNELPEEMRKRAARESQERYRATLFILLALIVGSGLYNFMTGPRHGRTYEIWFGVKMLLVAHIVAASILWATSPYGDVTADGRGKRRLASLAISGILVVLISAYLRSLTLGGM
;
A
#
# COMPACT_ATOMS: atom_id res chain seq x y z
N MET A 1 0.70 -14.89 -28.81
CA MET A 1 1.33 -14.52 -27.53
C MET A 1 1.02 -15.64 -26.57
N ASP A 2 2.04 -16.26 -25.98
CA ASP A 2 1.82 -17.42 -25.11
C ASP A 2 1.00 -17.00 -23.89
N LEU A 3 0.02 -17.82 -23.51
CA LEU A 3 -0.91 -17.55 -22.41
C LEU A 3 -0.15 -17.27 -21.11
N ASP A 4 0.95 -17.98 -20.88
CA ASP A 4 1.80 -17.80 -19.70
C ASP A 4 2.43 -16.41 -19.64
N VAL A 5 2.93 -15.91 -20.77
CA VAL A 5 3.52 -14.56 -20.89
C VAL A 5 2.45 -13.50 -20.63
N PHE A 6 1.23 -13.69 -21.16
CA PHE A 6 0.11 -12.79 -20.89
C PHE A 6 -0.20 -12.71 -19.39
N VAL A 7 -0.34 -13.86 -18.73
CA VAL A 7 -0.66 -13.94 -17.31
C VAL A 7 0.43 -13.28 -16.47
N HIS A 8 1.71 -13.55 -16.75
CA HIS A 8 2.82 -12.93 -16.03
C HIS A 8 2.83 -11.41 -16.17
N LEU A 9 2.61 -10.90 -17.39
CA LEU A 9 2.53 -9.46 -17.63
C LEU A 9 1.34 -8.83 -16.91
N LEU A 10 0.18 -9.50 -16.93
CA LEU A 10 -1.03 -9.05 -16.26
C LEU A 10 -0.83 -8.94 -14.74
N PHE A 11 -0.29 -9.97 -14.09
CA PHE A 11 -0.03 -9.94 -12.65
C PHE A 11 0.98 -8.86 -12.26
N ARG A 12 2.02 -8.66 -13.06
CA ARG A 12 2.98 -7.57 -12.85
C ARG A 12 2.33 -6.20 -13.00
N PHE A 13 1.49 -6.02 -14.02
CA PHE A 13 0.73 -4.78 -14.21
C PHE A 13 -0.23 -4.53 -13.04
N LEU A 14 -1.03 -5.53 -12.65
CA LEU A 14 -1.96 -5.43 -11.52
C LEU A 14 -1.23 -5.12 -10.21
N HIS A 15 -0.05 -5.70 -9.98
CA HIS A 15 0.77 -5.38 -8.82
C HIS A 15 1.15 -3.90 -8.80
N VAL A 16 1.73 -3.40 -9.90
CA VAL A 16 2.20 -2.01 -9.98
C VAL A 16 1.02 -1.04 -9.88
N ALA A 17 -0.08 -1.31 -10.60
CA ALA A 17 -1.26 -0.47 -10.59
C ALA A 17 -1.89 -0.36 -9.19
N SER A 18 -2.01 -1.49 -8.48
CA SER A 18 -2.57 -1.51 -7.13
C SER A 18 -1.68 -0.78 -6.12
N VAL A 19 -0.36 -0.92 -6.21
CA VAL A 19 0.60 -0.16 -5.38
C VAL A 19 0.47 1.35 -5.64
N ILE A 20 0.41 1.78 -6.90
CA ILE A 20 0.27 3.20 -7.26
C ILE A 20 -1.04 3.77 -6.70
N LEU A 21 -2.16 3.06 -6.87
CA LEU A 21 -3.47 3.50 -6.37
C LEU A 21 -3.49 3.59 -4.85
N LEU A 22 -2.90 2.62 -4.14
CA LEU A 22 -2.83 2.64 -2.68
C LEU A 22 -2.00 3.82 -2.18
N ILE A 23 -0.78 4.00 -2.72
CA ILE A 23 0.11 5.10 -2.33
C ILE A 23 -0.54 6.45 -2.69
N GLY A 24 -1.13 6.57 -3.88
CA GLY A 24 -1.85 7.76 -4.32
C GLY A 24 -3.02 8.12 -3.40
N GLY A 25 -3.79 7.13 -2.96
CA GLY A 25 -4.86 7.30 -1.97
C GLY A 25 -4.35 7.81 -0.63
N VAL A 26 -3.23 7.27 -0.14
CA VAL A 26 -2.57 7.75 1.11
C VAL A 26 -2.07 9.19 0.96
N PHE A 27 -1.46 9.53 -0.18
CA PHE A 27 -1.01 10.89 -0.47
C PHE A 27 -2.18 11.88 -0.53
N TYR A 28 -3.23 11.54 -1.27
CA TYR A 28 -4.46 12.34 -1.34
C TYR A 28 -5.08 12.52 0.05
N ALA A 29 -5.19 11.43 0.83
CA ALA A 29 -5.74 11.49 2.18
C ALA A 29 -4.96 12.48 3.06
N ARG A 30 -3.62 12.44 2.99
CA ARG A 30 -2.76 13.31 3.80
C ARG A 30 -2.75 14.77 3.35
N GLN A 31 -2.66 15.02 2.05
CA GLN A 31 -2.42 16.36 1.51
C GLN A 31 -3.70 17.14 1.22
N VAL A 32 -4.81 16.44 0.97
CA VAL A 32 -6.07 17.07 0.57
C VAL A 32 -7.15 16.77 1.61
N LEU A 33 -7.49 15.49 1.80
CA LEU A 33 -8.63 15.11 2.64
C LEU A 33 -8.50 15.56 4.09
N VAL A 34 -7.37 15.27 4.74
CA VAL A 34 -7.15 15.61 6.15
C VAL A 34 -7.16 17.13 6.38
N PRO A 35 -6.44 17.96 5.58
CA PRO A 35 -6.55 19.41 5.68
C PRO A 35 -7.98 19.92 5.51
N THR A 36 -8.69 19.49 4.47
CA THR A 36 -10.09 19.91 4.23
C THR A 36 -11.01 19.51 5.38
N LEU A 37 -10.86 18.30 5.93
CA LEU A 37 -11.65 17.85 7.08
C LEU A 37 -11.38 18.68 8.34
N ASN A 38 -10.18 19.23 8.52
CA ASN A 38 -9.83 20.03 9.69
C ASN A 38 -10.45 21.43 9.71
N GLU A 39 -10.93 21.92 8.57
CA GLU A 39 -11.63 23.22 8.47
C GLU A 39 -13.10 23.10 8.87
N LEU A 40 -13.64 21.88 8.94
CA LEU A 40 -15.04 21.63 9.27
C LEU A 40 -15.30 21.65 10.78
N PRO A 41 -16.51 22.06 11.21
CA PRO A 41 -16.98 21.86 12.58
C PRO A 41 -16.88 20.39 13.00
N GLU A 42 -16.62 20.12 14.28
CA GLU A 42 -16.26 18.79 14.76
C GLU A 42 -17.26 17.69 14.38
N GLU A 43 -18.55 17.95 14.52
CA GLU A 43 -19.62 17.00 14.17
C GLU A 43 -19.63 16.68 12.67
N MET A 44 -19.51 17.71 11.83
CA MET A 44 -19.46 17.54 10.37
C MET A 44 -18.20 16.81 9.94
N ARG A 45 -17.05 17.14 10.55
CA ARG A 45 -15.76 16.48 10.32
C ARG A 45 -15.84 14.98 10.61
N LYS A 46 -16.37 14.58 11.78
CA LYS A 46 -16.49 13.17 12.19
C LYS A 46 -17.37 12.39 11.21
N ARG A 47 -18.50 12.96 10.82
CA ARG A 47 -19.42 12.35 9.86
C ARG A 47 -18.78 12.18 8.48
N ALA A 48 -18.22 13.25 7.92
CA ALA A 48 -17.59 13.24 6.59
C ALA A 48 -16.42 12.24 6.53
N ALA A 49 -15.63 12.15 7.60
CA ALA A 49 -14.51 11.24 7.66
C ALA A 49 -14.94 9.77 7.77
N ARG A 50 -16.00 9.48 8.54
CA ARG A 50 -16.62 8.15 8.59
C ARG A 50 -17.17 7.73 7.23
N GLU A 51 -17.94 8.60 6.58
CA GLU A 51 -18.51 8.32 5.25
C GLU A 51 -17.40 8.10 4.20
N SER A 52 -16.32 8.88 4.26
CA SER A 52 -15.14 8.70 3.40
C SER A 52 -14.47 7.35 3.63
N GLN A 53 -14.29 6.95 4.90
CA GLN A 53 -13.73 5.66 5.27
C GLN A 53 -14.61 4.50 4.78
N GLU A 54 -15.91 4.55 5.02
CA GLU A 54 -16.86 3.51 4.60
C GLU A 54 -16.84 3.30 3.08
N ARG A 55 -16.79 4.39 2.30
CA ARG A 55 -16.70 4.33 0.83
C ARG A 55 -15.36 3.77 0.34
N TYR A 56 -14.25 4.15 0.98
CA TYR A 56 -12.92 3.71 0.54
C TYR A 56 -12.58 2.29 1.03
N ARG A 57 -13.23 1.80 2.09
CA ARG A 57 -12.90 0.52 2.74
C ARG A 57 -12.87 -0.67 1.79
N ALA A 58 -13.89 -0.83 0.94
CA ALA A 58 -13.93 -1.94 -0.02
C ALA A 58 -12.77 -1.86 -1.02
N THR A 59 -12.53 -0.66 -1.56
CA THR A 59 -11.41 -0.39 -2.48
C THR A 59 -10.07 -0.68 -1.82
N LEU A 60 -9.87 -0.25 -0.57
CA LEU A 60 -8.65 -0.51 0.19
C LEU A 60 -8.39 -2.03 0.32
N PHE A 61 -9.39 -2.81 0.72
CA PHE A 61 -9.22 -4.27 0.84
C PHE A 61 -8.91 -4.95 -0.49
N ILE A 62 -9.55 -4.51 -1.59
CA ILE A 62 -9.24 -5.01 -2.94
C ILE A 62 -7.79 -4.70 -3.31
N LEU A 63 -7.33 -3.46 -3.06
CA LEU A 63 -5.95 -3.06 -3.34
C LEU A 63 -4.94 -3.88 -2.52
N LEU A 64 -5.20 -4.08 -1.21
CA LEU A 64 -4.32 -4.89 -0.36
C LEU A 64 -4.26 -6.35 -0.85
N ALA A 65 -5.41 -6.94 -1.20
CA ALA A 65 -5.47 -8.30 -1.73
C ALA A 65 -4.71 -8.43 -3.05
N LEU A 66 -4.87 -7.46 -3.96
CA LEU A 66 -4.13 -7.42 -5.22
C LEU A 66 -2.64 -7.28 -4.98
N ILE A 67 -2.19 -6.36 -4.11
CA ILE A 67 -0.76 -6.15 -3.81
C ILE A 67 -0.12 -7.42 -3.26
N VAL A 68 -0.75 -8.05 -2.25
CA VAL A 68 -0.22 -9.25 -1.61
C VAL A 68 -0.25 -10.44 -2.58
N GLY A 69 -1.39 -10.69 -3.21
CA GLY A 69 -1.58 -11.84 -4.12
C GLY A 69 -0.66 -11.77 -5.33
N SER A 70 -0.61 -10.61 -6.01
CA SER A 70 0.27 -10.43 -7.17
C SER A 70 1.75 -10.35 -6.79
N GLY A 71 2.08 -9.83 -5.60
CA GLY A 71 3.45 -9.80 -5.10
C GLY A 71 4.00 -11.20 -4.83
N LEU A 72 3.18 -12.07 -4.23
CA LEU A 72 3.52 -13.46 -3.99
C LEU A 72 3.64 -14.25 -5.30
N TYR A 73 2.70 -14.06 -6.23
CA TYR A 73 2.76 -14.68 -7.55
C TYR A 73 4.08 -14.35 -8.28
N ASN A 74 4.43 -13.07 -8.36
CA ASN A 74 5.66 -12.61 -9.03
C ASN A 74 6.94 -13.13 -8.35
N PHE A 75 6.91 -13.40 -7.05
CA PHE A 75 8.02 -14.01 -6.34
C PHE A 75 8.15 -15.51 -6.65
N MET A 76 7.04 -16.25 -6.71
CA MET A 76 7.06 -17.68 -6.97
C MET A 76 7.41 -18.03 -8.41
N THR A 77 7.03 -17.17 -9.37
CA THR A 77 7.29 -17.38 -10.80
C THR A 77 8.55 -16.66 -11.30
N GLY A 78 9.20 -15.87 -10.44
CA GLY A 78 10.43 -15.16 -10.76
C GLY A 78 11.66 -16.08 -10.89
N PRO A 79 12.78 -15.58 -11.45
CA PRO A 79 14.04 -16.32 -11.56
C PRO A 79 14.54 -16.83 -10.19
N ARG A 80 15.36 -17.89 -10.16
CA ARG A 80 15.91 -18.40 -8.89
C ARG A 80 16.67 -17.30 -8.15
N HIS A 81 16.29 -17.09 -6.90
CA HIS A 81 16.75 -16.00 -6.08
C HIS A 81 17.99 -16.41 -5.27
N GLY A 82 19.03 -15.57 -5.25
CA GLY A 82 20.16 -15.76 -4.34
C GLY A 82 19.80 -15.39 -2.90
N ARG A 83 20.60 -15.83 -1.92
CA ARG A 83 20.37 -15.57 -0.48
C ARG A 83 20.18 -14.08 -0.16
N THR A 84 20.92 -13.19 -0.83
CA THR A 84 20.78 -11.74 -0.67
C THR A 84 19.40 -11.24 -1.12
N TYR A 85 18.86 -11.79 -2.22
CA TYR A 85 17.53 -11.43 -2.71
C TYR A 85 16.45 -11.86 -1.69
N GLU A 86 16.55 -13.08 -1.15
CA GLU A 86 15.58 -13.60 -0.17
C GLU A 86 15.52 -12.73 1.09
N ILE A 87 16.67 -12.26 1.60
CA ILE A 87 16.75 -11.37 2.76
C ILE A 87 16.02 -10.05 2.47
N TRP A 88 16.34 -9.39 1.36
CA TRP A 88 15.71 -8.11 0.98
C TRP A 88 14.23 -8.27 0.65
N PHE A 89 13.83 -9.41 0.08
CA PHE A 89 12.43 -9.75 -0.11
C PHE A 89 11.71 -9.93 1.23
N GLY A 90 12.32 -10.59 2.21
CA GLY A 90 11.80 -10.70 3.57
C GLY A 90 11.57 -9.34 4.22
N VAL A 91 12.53 -8.41 4.10
CA VAL A 91 12.39 -7.02 4.59
C VAL A 91 11.24 -6.30 3.88
N LYS A 92 11.11 -6.45 2.56
CA LYS A 92 9.97 -5.91 1.80
C LYS A 92 8.64 -6.46 2.33
N MET A 93 8.57 -7.76 2.59
CA MET A 93 7.35 -8.41 3.09
C MET A 93 6.98 -7.94 4.50
N LEU A 94 7.95 -7.66 5.38
CA LEU A 94 7.69 -7.06 6.70
C LEU A 94 7.08 -5.65 6.57
N LEU A 95 7.58 -4.84 5.63
CA LEU A 95 6.99 -3.52 5.35
C LEU A 95 5.59 -3.63 4.76
N VAL A 96 5.34 -4.59 3.85
CA VAL A 96 4.01 -4.85 3.32
C VAL A 96 3.06 -5.31 4.44
N ALA A 97 3.51 -6.19 5.33
CA ALA A 97 2.73 -6.61 6.49
C ALA A 97 2.39 -5.43 7.41
N HIS A 98 3.34 -4.51 7.61
CA HIS A 98 3.08 -3.26 8.34
C HIS A 98 2.01 -2.40 7.66
N ILE A 99 2.08 -2.22 6.33
CA ILE A 99 1.08 -1.47 5.55
C ILE A 99 -0.30 -2.14 5.66
N VAL A 100 -0.37 -3.46 5.51
CA VAL A 100 -1.61 -4.23 5.63
C VAL A 100 -2.20 -4.07 7.04
N ALA A 101 -1.40 -4.29 8.09
CA ALA A 101 -1.85 -4.16 9.47
C ALA A 101 -2.36 -2.75 9.78
N ALA A 102 -1.61 -1.71 9.42
CA ALA A 102 -2.02 -0.32 9.62
C ALA A 102 -3.28 0.04 8.82
N SER A 103 -3.42 -0.47 7.59
CA SER A 103 -4.59 -0.27 6.75
C SER A 103 -5.84 -0.97 7.30
N ILE A 104 -5.70 -2.19 7.82
CA ILE A 104 -6.80 -2.93 8.47
C ILE A 104 -7.23 -2.21 9.73
N LEU A 105 -6.28 -1.81 10.59
CA LEU A 105 -6.56 -1.07 11.82
C LEU A 105 -7.29 0.25 11.52
N TRP A 106 -6.90 0.95 10.46
CA TRP A 106 -7.63 2.14 10.00
C TRP A 106 -9.04 1.79 9.53
N ALA A 107 -9.19 0.75 8.71
CA ALA A 107 -10.47 0.33 8.14
C ALA A 107 -11.48 -0.18 9.18
N THR A 108 -11.02 -0.78 10.28
CA THR A 108 -11.86 -1.38 11.32
C THR A 108 -12.00 -0.51 12.58
N SER A 109 -11.30 0.63 12.66
CA SER A 109 -11.41 1.54 13.80
C SER A 109 -12.84 2.11 13.94
N PRO A 110 -13.50 1.97 15.12
CA PRO A 110 -14.91 2.35 15.28
C PRO A 110 -15.23 3.84 15.21
N TYR A 111 -14.27 4.74 15.42
CA TYR A 111 -14.53 6.19 15.41
C TYR A 111 -13.25 6.95 15.11
N GLY A 112 -13.24 7.67 14.00
CA GLY A 112 -12.78 9.05 14.01
C GLY A 112 -11.34 9.36 14.43
N ASP A 113 -10.35 8.47 14.36
CA ASP A 113 -8.91 8.87 14.44
C ASP A 113 -8.41 9.53 13.12
N VAL A 114 -9.35 10.25 12.50
CA VAL A 114 -9.25 11.23 11.42
C VAL A 114 -9.58 12.62 11.98
N THR A 115 -10.01 12.72 13.24
CA THR A 115 -10.00 13.97 14.01
C THR A 115 -8.57 14.37 14.34
N ALA A 116 -8.38 15.67 14.60
CA ALA A 116 -7.13 16.38 14.78
C ALA A 116 -6.19 15.90 15.92
N ASP A 117 -6.39 14.71 16.49
CA ASP A 117 -5.36 14.06 17.28
C ASP A 117 -4.20 13.68 16.35
N GLY A 118 -2.99 14.12 16.64
CA GLY A 118 -1.81 13.91 15.78
C GLY A 118 -1.49 12.45 15.43
N ARG A 119 -2.22 11.46 15.99
CA ARG A 119 -2.10 10.03 15.74
C ARG A 119 -2.53 9.63 14.32
N GLY A 120 -3.65 10.12 13.80
CA GLY A 120 -4.09 9.85 12.43
C GLY A 120 -3.09 10.36 11.37
N LYS A 121 -2.59 11.59 11.55
CA LYS A 121 -1.54 12.18 10.67
C LYS A 121 -0.24 11.38 10.69
N ARG A 122 0.19 10.90 11.87
CA ARG A 122 1.39 10.06 12.02
C ARG A 122 1.24 8.70 11.34
N ARG A 123 0.05 8.07 11.42
CA ARG A 123 -0.24 6.79 10.74
C ARG A 123 -0.25 6.92 9.22
N LEU A 124 -0.83 7.99 8.68
CA LEU A 124 -0.77 8.26 7.24
C LEU A 124 0.66 8.55 6.78
N ALA A 125 1.44 9.26 7.60
CA ALA A 125 2.86 9.48 7.32
C ALA A 125 3.67 8.18 7.35
N SER A 126 3.45 7.30 8.33
CA SER A 126 4.14 6.01 8.39
C SER A 126 3.76 5.12 7.20
N LEU A 127 2.47 5.08 6.81
CA LEU A 127 2.02 4.37 5.61
C LEU A 127 2.68 4.90 4.33
N ALA A 128 2.76 6.22 4.16
CA ALA A 128 3.41 6.83 3.00
C ALA A 128 4.90 6.49 2.95
N ILE A 129 5.61 6.60 4.08
CA ILE A 129 7.03 6.29 4.19
C ILE A 129 7.28 4.80 3.91
N SER A 130 6.51 3.90 4.53
CA SER A 130 6.61 2.46 4.29
C SER A 130 6.33 2.12 2.82
N GLY A 131 5.31 2.74 2.21
CA GLY A 131 5.00 2.55 0.79
C GLY A 131 6.15 2.97 -0.12
N ILE A 132 6.77 4.12 0.13
CA ILE A 132 7.95 4.59 -0.62
C ILE A 132 9.13 3.63 -0.43
N LEU A 133 9.41 3.19 0.80
CA LEU A 133 10.48 2.23 1.08
C LEU A 133 10.25 0.89 0.35
N VAL A 134 9.02 0.39 0.30
CA VAL A 134 8.67 -0.83 -0.46
C VAL A 134 8.96 -0.65 -1.95
N VAL A 135 8.64 0.51 -2.53
CA VAL A 135 8.94 0.82 -3.94
C VAL A 135 10.45 0.90 -4.17
N LEU A 136 11.20 1.55 -3.29
CA LEU A 136 12.66 1.65 -3.37
C LEU A 136 13.35 0.28 -3.29
N ILE A 137 12.95 -0.57 -2.33
CA ILE A 137 13.45 -1.95 -2.22
C ILE A 137 13.12 -2.75 -3.47
N SER A 138 11.92 -2.55 -4.03
CA SER A 138 11.53 -3.23 -5.28
C SER A 138 12.40 -2.81 -6.47
N ALA A 139 12.74 -1.52 -6.57
CA ALA A 139 13.66 -1.01 -7.59
C ALA A 139 15.08 -1.58 -7.39
N TYR A 140 15.56 -1.63 -6.15
CA TYR A 140 16.86 -2.21 -5.81
C TYR A 140 16.94 -3.71 -6.14
N LEU A 141 15.94 -4.50 -5.73
CA LEU A 141 15.85 -5.93 -6.08
C LEU A 141 15.86 -6.14 -7.60
N ARG A 142 15.12 -5.31 -8.33
CA ARG A 142 15.11 -5.36 -9.81
C ARG A 142 16.49 -5.05 -10.39
N SER A 143 17.23 -4.09 -9.83
CA SER A 143 18.61 -3.81 -10.28
C SER A 143 19.57 -4.97 -10.04
N LEU A 144 19.42 -5.73 -8.93
CA LEU A 144 20.21 -6.92 -8.68
C LEU A 144 19.90 -8.02 -9.71
N THR A 145 18.63 -8.25 -10.02
CA THR A 145 18.22 -9.26 -11.02
C THR A 145 18.66 -8.91 -12.44
N LEU A 146 18.72 -7.62 -12.81
CA LEU A 146 19.15 -7.15 -14.12
C LEU A 146 20.67 -6.96 -14.24
N GLY A 147 21.35 -6.69 -13.12
CA GLY A 147 22.78 -6.37 -13.06
C GLY A 147 23.72 -7.57 -12.98
N GLY A 148 23.20 -8.79 -12.78
CA GLY A 148 24.00 -10.01 -12.82
C GLY A 148 25.15 -10.07 -11.80
N MET A 149 24.95 -9.52 -10.60
CA MET A 149 25.86 -9.69 -9.45
C MET A 149 25.29 -10.70 -8.47
#